data_AF-A0A0G0LDC5-F1
#
_entry.id   AF-A0A0G0LDC5-F1
#
_cell.length_a   1.000
_cell.length_b   1.000
_cell.length_c   1.000
_cell.angle_alpha   90.00
_cell.angle_beta   90.00
_cell.angle_gamma   90.00
#
_symmetry.space_group_name_H-M   'P 1'
#
loop_
_entity.id
_entity.type
_entity.pdbx_description
1 polymer ?
#
loop_
_entity_poly.entity_id
_entity_poly.type
_entity_poly.pdbx_seq_one_letter_code
_entity_poly.pdbx_strand_id
1 'polypeptide(L)'
;MKLSQDNFKKILLPYFPDDNRLQKFWWHKLIRIITIIVSATSIYTILWMITLFFFLPKSWMDSPLYSPIYHASYLLAYIPLNITSILSRFPIYGVLFRSLLPVPIIGPVAFIFVLIGVIYFFPSLLYRLSLYLYHNFHSKKVKIIFFSILLVLGLFVFRVWKYQNLISAGSIIADQHCLKVNPLVIARKNNYIDSMKVLLASGSAEEYWAENDKYLDNSKKYIEAEKTWLIVQKTYMDSQDFKTYIPSYIQEAAKYQYESREAEMKSTSTIVELLENYKDIDAEKQKALSDTIMEETDKSNKAYDKYNKIYDENQGHMGLLNYFTIVPQSACPEENFNIPDVNEFLNPQAPINANGFNS
;
A
#
# COMPACT_ATOMS: atom_id res chain seq x y z
N MET A 1 3.82 26.99 4.02
CA MET A 1 2.87 27.08 2.88
C MET A 1 1.78 26.04 3.10
N LYS A 2 0.59 26.42 3.61
CA LYS A 2 -0.51 25.47 3.87
C LYS A 2 -1.33 25.30 2.59
N LEU A 3 -1.15 24.18 1.89
CA LEU A 3 -2.11 23.75 0.88
C LEU A 3 -3.38 23.29 1.60
N SER A 4 -4.52 23.94 1.31
CA SER A 4 -5.81 23.59 1.91
C SER A 4 -6.33 22.27 1.32
N GLN A 5 -7.05 21.50 2.14
CA GLN A 5 -7.70 20.23 1.74
C GLN A 5 -8.62 20.38 0.51
N ASP A 6 -9.08 21.59 0.20
CA ASP A 6 -9.97 21.87 -0.93
C ASP A 6 -9.26 21.80 -2.28
N ASN A 7 -7.96 22.09 -2.33
CA ASN A 7 -7.15 21.90 -3.55
C ASN A 7 -6.86 20.41 -3.80
N PHE A 8 -6.77 19.60 -2.74
CA PHE A 8 -6.56 18.16 -2.85
C PHE A 8 -7.80 17.44 -3.43
N LYS A 9 -9.01 17.90 -3.08
CA LYS A 9 -10.26 17.35 -3.63
C LYS A 9 -10.49 17.75 -5.10
N LYS A 10 -10.20 18.99 -5.50
CA LYS A 10 -10.41 19.46 -6.88
C LYS A 10 -9.55 18.75 -7.94
N ILE A 11 -8.38 18.22 -7.55
CA ILE A 11 -7.47 17.52 -8.47
C ILE A 11 -7.92 16.07 -8.73
N LEU A 12 -8.59 15.42 -7.78
CA LEU A 12 -8.91 13.98 -7.86
C LEU A 12 -10.33 13.67 -8.37
N LEU A 13 -11.25 14.64 -8.32
CA LEU A 13 -12.68 14.42 -8.62
C LEU A 13 -13.06 14.14 -10.09
N PRO A 14 -12.29 14.50 -11.14
CA PRO A 14 -12.63 14.12 -12.52
C PRO A 14 -12.28 12.67 -12.89
N TYR A 15 -11.57 11.90 -12.05
CA TYR A 15 -10.87 10.67 -12.45
C TYR A 15 -11.50 9.34 -11.98
N PHE A 16 -12.75 9.35 -11.51
CA PHE A 16 -13.48 8.13 -11.18
C PHE A 16 -14.65 7.92 -12.16
N PRO A 17 -14.48 7.17 -13.26
CA PRO A 17 -15.59 6.77 -14.09
C PRO A 17 -16.42 5.68 -13.40
N ASP A 18 -17.73 5.71 -13.63
CA ASP A 18 -18.71 4.67 -13.27
C ASP A 18 -18.28 3.31 -13.86
N ASP A 19 -17.55 2.50 -13.10
CA ASP A 19 -17.20 1.13 -13.51
C ASP A 19 -17.58 0.12 -12.41
N ASN A 20 -18.36 -0.89 -12.80
CA ASN A 20 -18.84 -2.02 -12.00
C ASN A 20 -17.70 -2.81 -11.29
N ARG A 21 -16.43 -2.56 -11.65
CA ARG A 21 -15.25 -3.10 -10.97
C ARG A 21 -15.06 -2.56 -9.56
N LEU A 22 -15.36 -1.27 -9.33
CA LEU A 22 -15.34 -0.67 -7.99
C LEU A 22 -16.36 -1.36 -7.08
N GLN A 23 -17.55 -1.67 -7.59
CA GLN A 23 -18.58 -2.42 -6.87
C GLN A 23 -18.12 -3.83 -6.47
N LYS A 24 -17.50 -4.59 -7.39
CA LYS A 24 -16.94 -5.93 -7.09
C LYS A 24 -15.82 -5.88 -6.04
N PHE A 25 -14.95 -4.86 -6.12
CA PHE A 25 -13.86 -4.64 -5.17
C PHE A 25 -14.38 -4.32 -3.76
N TRP A 26 -15.37 -3.42 -3.65
CA TRP A 26 -16.04 -3.13 -2.39
C TRP A 26 -16.78 -4.36 -1.85
N TRP A 27 -17.37 -5.20 -2.71
CA TRP A 27 -18.06 -6.41 -2.25
C TRP A 27 -17.11 -7.43 -1.63
N HIS A 28 -15.95 -7.67 -2.24
CA HIS A 28 -14.95 -8.59 -1.68
C HIS A 28 -14.34 -8.07 -0.38
N LYS A 29 -14.07 -6.76 -0.28
CA LYS A 29 -13.64 -6.13 0.97
C LYS A 29 -14.72 -6.24 2.06
N LEU A 30 -15.98 -5.99 1.71
CA LEU A 30 -17.09 -6.06 2.66
C LEU A 30 -17.33 -7.50 3.15
N ILE A 31 -17.27 -8.51 2.27
CA ILE A 31 -17.34 -9.92 2.67
C ILE A 31 -16.20 -10.29 3.62
N ARG A 32 -14.96 -9.89 3.32
CA ARG A 32 -13.81 -10.17 4.21
C ARG A 32 -13.93 -9.46 5.55
N ILE A 33 -14.40 -8.21 5.58
CA ILE A 33 -14.65 -7.47 6.82
C ILE A 33 -15.76 -8.16 7.64
N ILE A 34 -16.85 -8.59 6.99
CA ILE A 34 -17.92 -9.33 7.66
C ILE A 34 -17.38 -10.65 8.23
N THR A 35 -16.58 -11.41 7.49
CA THR A 35 -15.98 -12.66 7.99
C THR A 35 -15.09 -12.41 9.19
N ILE A 36 -14.19 -11.40 9.13
CA ILE A 36 -13.31 -11.03 10.24
C ILE A 36 -14.13 -10.65 11.47
N ILE A 37 -15.14 -9.79 11.28
CA ILE A 37 -16.02 -9.35 12.37
C ILE A 37 -16.71 -10.55 12.99
N VAL A 38 -17.32 -11.44 12.19
CA VAL A 38 -18.03 -12.62 12.70
C VAL A 38 -17.09 -13.59 13.42
N SER A 39 -15.89 -13.82 12.91
CA SER A 39 -14.89 -14.64 13.62
C SER A 39 -14.42 -13.98 14.92
N ALA A 40 -14.27 -12.65 14.95
CA ALA A 40 -13.91 -11.90 16.16
C ALA A 40 -15.06 -11.91 17.18
N THR A 41 -16.33 -11.75 16.77
CA THR A 41 -17.48 -11.91 17.68
C THR A 41 -17.57 -13.33 18.18
N SER A 42 -17.31 -14.35 17.36
CA SER A 42 -17.36 -15.76 17.78
C SER A 42 -16.30 -16.07 18.84
N ILE A 43 -15.05 -15.66 18.61
CA ILE A 43 -13.95 -15.81 19.58
C ILE A 43 -14.24 -15.02 20.85
N TYR A 44 -14.72 -13.78 20.73
CA TYR A 44 -15.09 -12.94 21.86
C TYR A 44 -16.21 -13.56 22.69
N THR A 45 -17.19 -14.20 22.06
CA THR A 45 -18.32 -14.81 22.75
C THR A 45 -17.91 -16.09 23.47
N ILE A 46 -17.02 -16.89 22.86
CA ILE A 46 -16.41 -18.06 23.51
C ILE A 46 -15.59 -17.61 24.74
N LEU A 47 -14.74 -16.60 24.59
CA LEU A 47 -13.96 -16.04 25.70
C LEU A 47 -14.85 -15.45 26.80
N TRP A 48 -15.96 -14.80 26.44
CA TRP A 48 -16.89 -14.27 27.41
C TRP A 48 -17.66 -15.36 28.16
N MET A 49 -18.07 -16.44 27.48
CA MET A 49 -18.65 -17.62 28.13
C MET A 49 -17.64 -18.29 29.07
N ILE A 50 -16.37 -18.43 28.68
CA ILE A 50 -15.30 -18.93 29.55
C ILE A 50 -15.14 -18.00 30.76
N THR A 51 -15.14 -16.69 30.55
CA THR A 51 -15.00 -15.72 31.66
C THR A 51 -16.16 -15.82 32.65
N LEU A 52 -17.40 -15.90 32.16
CA LEU A 52 -18.58 -16.11 33.02
C LEU A 52 -18.52 -17.44 33.76
N PHE A 53 -18.04 -18.51 33.12
CA PHE A 53 -18.03 -19.84 33.72
C PHE A 53 -16.94 -20.01 34.79
N PHE A 54 -15.76 -19.43 34.58
CA PHE A 54 -14.62 -19.60 35.49
C PHE A 54 -14.46 -18.51 36.55
N PHE A 55 -14.98 -17.30 36.30
CA PHE A 55 -14.70 -16.14 37.15
C PHE A 55 -15.93 -15.56 37.85
N LEU A 56 -17.13 -16.09 37.62
CA LEU A 56 -18.28 -15.72 38.44
C LEU A 56 -18.17 -16.41 39.82
N PRO A 57 -18.28 -15.65 40.92
CA PRO A 57 -18.32 -16.21 42.27
C PRO A 57 -19.47 -17.21 42.40
N LYS A 58 -19.25 -18.30 43.15
CA LYS A 58 -20.26 -19.35 43.37
C LYS A 58 -21.60 -18.80 43.86
N SER A 59 -21.57 -17.75 44.69
CA SER A 59 -22.76 -17.06 45.19
C SER A 59 -23.62 -16.40 44.12
N TRP A 60 -23.06 -16.10 42.94
CA TRP A 60 -23.82 -15.61 41.79
C TRP A 60 -24.54 -16.73 41.06
N MET A 61 -24.02 -17.96 41.03
CA MET A 61 -24.69 -19.10 40.39
C MET A 61 -25.99 -19.48 41.11
N ASP A 62 -26.07 -19.21 42.41
CA ASP A 62 -27.25 -19.45 43.25
C ASP A 62 -28.30 -18.31 43.17
N SER A 63 -27.99 -17.22 42.43
CA SER A 63 -28.92 -16.10 42.26
C SER A 63 -30.05 -16.46 41.30
N PRO A 64 -31.32 -16.11 41.61
CA PRO A 64 -32.44 -16.32 40.67
C PRO A 64 -32.28 -15.53 39.36
N LEU A 65 -31.37 -14.54 39.31
CA LEU A 65 -31.04 -13.78 38.11
C LEU A 65 -29.98 -14.45 37.22
N TYR A 66 -29.24 -15.45 37.72
CA TYR A 66 -28.18 -16.11 36.96
C TYR A 66 -28.74 -16.88 35.77
N SER A 67 -29.80 -17.66 35.98
CA SER A 67 -30.44 -18.44 34.92
C SER A 67 -30.90 -17.57 33.72
N PRO A 68 -31.68 -16.48 33.91
CA PRO A 68 -32.08 -15.63 32.80
C PRO A 68 -30.92 -14.86 32.15
N ILE A 69 -29.92 -14.43 32.93
CA ILE A 69 -28.73 -13.77 32.36
C ILE A 69 -27.94 -14.79 31.53
N TYR A 70 -27.66 -15.99 32.04
CA TYR A 70 -26.97 -17.05 31.32
C TYR A 70 -27.73 -17.48 30.06
N HIS A 71 -29.05 -17.57 30.11
CA HIS A 71 -29.86 -17.91 28.94
C HIS A 71 -29.88 -16.79 27.89
N ALA A 72 -29.98 -15.53 28.30
CA ALA A 72 -29.89 -14.39 27.39
C ALA A 72 -28.49 -14.27 26.76
N SER A 73 -27.46 -14.52 27.55
CA SER A 73 -26.05 -14.61 27.17
C SER A 73 -25.82 -15.70 26.13
N TYR A 74 -26.36 -16.89 26.40
CA TYR A 74 -26.30 -18.03 25.51
C TYR A 74 -27.08 -17.76 24.22
N LEU A 75 -28.28 -17.18 24.28
CA LEU A 75 -29.06 -16.79 23.09
C LEU A 75 -28.32 -15.76 22.22
N LEU A 76 -27.72 -14.74 22.84
CA LEU A 76 -26.91 -13.74 22.14
C LEU A 76 -25.66 -14.33 21.49
N ALA A 77 -25.12 -15.43 22.04
CA ALA A 77 -24.03 -16.20 21.43
C ALA A 77 -24.51 -17.14 20.31
N TYR A 78 -25.66 -17.77 20.54
CA TYR A 78 -26.22 -18.82 19.70
C TYR A 78 -26.82 -18.24 18.41
N ILE A 79 -27.36 -17.02 18.45
CA ILE A 79 -27.96 -16.35 17.28
C ILE A 79 -26.90 -16.05 16.21
N PRO A 80 -25.76 -15.38 16.48
CA PRO A 80 -24.72 -15.15 15.48
C PRO A 80 -24.15 -16.46 14.91
N LEU A 81 -23.86 -17.45 15.77
CA LEU A 81 -23.31 -18.74 15.36
C LEU A 81 -24.28 -19.54 14.47
N ASN A 82 -25.58 -19.54 14.77
CA ASN A 82 -26.57 -20.18 13.90
C ASN A 82 -26.83 -19.39 12.63
N ILE A 83 -26.84 -18.06 12.67
CA ILE A 83 -26.91 -17.24 11.46
C ILE A 83 -25.70 -17.53 10.56
N THR A 84 -24.50 -17.67 11.11
CA THR A 84 -23.32 -18.04 10.30
C THR A 84 -23.38 -19.48 9.78
N SER A 85 -23.84 -20.43 10.59
CA SER A 85 -24.03 -21.83 10.20
C SER A 85 -25.09 -21.99 9.11
N ILE A 86 -26.21 -21.27 9.21
CA ILE A 86 -27.29 -21.27 8.22
C ILE A 86 -26.82 -20.60 6.92
N LEU A 87 -26.12 -19.46 7.01
CA LEU A 87 -25.60 -18.75 5.83
C LEU A 87 -24.48 -19.52 5.12
N SER A 88 -23.70 -20.34 5.84
CA SER A 88 -22.62 -21.14 5.26
C SER A 88 -23.07 -22.48 4.66
N ARG A 89 -24.26 -23.00 5.02
CA ARG A 89 -24.76 -24.31 4.58
C ARG A 89 -25.64 -24.30 3.32
N PHE A 90 -26.06 -23.13 2.83
CA PHE A 90 -26.96 -23.06 1.68
C PHE A 90 -26.33 -22.35 0.47
N PRO A 91 -25.77 -23.10 -0.51
CA PRO A 91 -25.25 -22.52 -1.76
C PRO A 91 -26.34 -21.86 -2.63
N ILE A 92 -27.62 -22.17 -2.39
CA ILE A 92 -28.77 -21.66 -3.15
C ILE A 92 -29.12 -20.19 -2.82
N TYR A 93 -28.74 -19.66 -1.66
CA TYR A 93 -28.95 -18.25 -1.35
C TYR A 93 -28.04 -17.31 -2.15
N GLY A 94 -26.96 -17.79 -2.78
CA GLY A 94 -26.20 -16.98 -3.74
C GLY A 94 -27.00 -16.61 -5.00
N VAL A 95 -28.03 -17.40 -5.34
CA VAL A 95 -28.84 -17.22 -6.55
C VAL A 95 -30.19 -16.57 -6.23
N LEU A 96 -30.88 -16.97 -5.15
CA LEU A 96 -32.17 -16.36 -4.76
C LEU A 96 -32.03 -14.97 -4.12
N PHE A 97 -30.91 -14.68 -3.44
CA PHE A 97 -30.65 -13.36 -2.86
C PHE A 97 -30.25 -12.32 -3.93
N ARG A 98 -29.90 -12.76 -5.14
CA ARG A 98 -29.72 -11.88 -6.31
C ARG A 98 -31.03 -11.42 -6.94
N SER A 99 -32.13 -12.13 -6.74
CA SER A 99 -33.35 -11.96 -7.54
C SER A 99 -34.56 -11.37 -6.79
N LEU A 100 -34.54 -11.27 -5.45
CA LEU A 100 -35.76 -10.92 -4.70
C LEU A 100 -35.70 -9.66 -3.83
N LEU A 101 -34.53 -9.05 -3.61
CA LEU A 101 -34.42 -7.81 -2.85
C LEU A 101 -33.44 -6.85 -3.55
N PRO A 102 -33.80 -5.58 -3.78
CA PRO A 102 -32.83 -4.60 -4.24
C PRO A 102 -31.71 -4.51 -3.20
N VAL A 103 -30.52 -4.94 -3.62
CA VAL A 103 -29.31 -5.14 -2.83
C VAL A 103 -28.68 -3.86 -2.22
N PRO A 104 -28.99 -2.59 -2.60
CA PRO A 104 -28.23 -1.47 -2.06
C PRO A 104 -28.60 -1.07 -0.62
N ILE A 105 -29.58 -1.71 0.04
CA ILE A 105 -30.07 -1.25 1.37
C ILE A 105 -29.68 -2.20 2.52
N ILE A 106 -29.73 -3.52 2.32
CA ILE A 106 -29.53 -4.49 3.42
C ILE A 106 -28.06 -4.55 3.86
N GLY A 107 -27.12 -4.49 2.91
CA GLY A 107 -25.69 -4.42 3.20
C GLY A 107 -25.30 -3.22 4.08
N PRO A 108 -25.67 -1.98 3.69
CA PRO A 108 -25.40 -0.80 4.52
C PRO A 108 -26.13 -0.83 5.86
N VAL A 109 -27.38 -1.30 5.92
CA VAL A 109 -28.12 -1.37 7.18
C VAL A 109 -27.47 -2.36 8.16
N ALA A 110 -27.11 -3.57 7.71
CA ALA A 110 -26.39 -4.53 8.55
C ALA A 110 -25.02 -4.00 8.98
N PHE A 111 -24.30 -3.33 8.07
CA PHE A 111 -23.03 -2.68 8.39
C PHE A 111 -23.20 -1.56 9.43
N ILE A 112 -24.25 -0.74 9.32
CA ILE A 112 -24.58 0.31 10.30
C ILE A 112 -24.92 -0.30 11.66
N PHE A 113 -25.70 -1.39 11.72
CA PHE A 113 -25.99 -2.06 13.00
C PHE A 113 -24.75 -2.68 13.64
N VAL A 114 -23.84 -3.25 12.85
CA VAL A 114 -22.56 -3.74 13.34
C VAL A 114 -21.66 -2.58 13.77
N LEU A 115 -21.63 -1.47 13.03
CA LEU A 115 -20.88 -0.28 13.41
C LEU A 115 -21.43 0.33 14.69
N ILE A 116 -22.76 0.44 14.83
CA ILE A 116 -23.41 0.95 16.04
C ILE A 116 -23.14 -0.01 17.21
N GLY A 117 -23.20 -1.32 16.99
CA GLY A 117 -22.82 -2.31 18.00
C GLY A 117 -21.36 -2.16 18.43
N VAL A 118 -20.42 -2.06 17.50
CA VAL A 118 -19.00 -1.94 17.82
C VAL A 118 -18.65 -0.56 18.40
N ILE A 119 -19.27 0.52 17.93
CA ILE A 119 -18.96 1.89 18.38
C ILE A 119 -19.68 2.24 19.69
N TYR A 120 -20.90 1.77 19.93
CA TYR A 120 -21.65 2.12 21.14
C TYR A 120 -21.63 1.00 22.17
N PHE A 121 -21.76 -0.26 21.75
CA PHE A 121 -21.80 -1.39 22.68
C PHE A 121 -20.41 -1.74 23.18
N PHE A 122 -19.38 -1.72 22.33
CA PHE A 122 -18.03 -2.10 22.74
C PHE A 122 -17.40 -1.14 23.76
N PRO A 123 -17.47 0.21 23.60
CA PRO A 123 -16.95 1.12 24.64
C PRO A 123 -17.79 1.07 25.91
N SER A 124 -19.12 0.94 25.80
CA SER A 124 -20.01 0.75 26.96
C SER A 124 -19.66 -0.53 27.73
N LEU A 125 -19.42 -1.63 27.02
CA LEU A 125 -19.08 -2.92 27.60
C LEU A 125 -17.68 -2.93 28.21
N LEU A 126 -16.67 -2.40 27.50
CA LEU A 126 -15.32 -2.20 28.04
C LEU A 126 -15.34 -1.27 29.26
N TYR A 127 -16.14 -0.20 29.24
CA TYR A 127 -16.33 0.70 30.37
C TYR A 127 -16.95 -0.03 31.55
N ARG A 128 -18.01 -0.83 31.34
CA ARG A 128 -18.64 -1.63 32.41
C ARG A 128 -17.72 -2.72 32.93
N LEU A 129 -16.99 -3.41 32.06
CA LEU A 129 -16.03 -4.45 32.44
C LEU A 129 -14.86 -3.86 33.23
N SER A 130 -14.33 -2.71 32.79
CA SER A 130 -13.27 -1.99 33.50
C SER A 130 -13.75 -1.43 34.84
N LEU A 131 -14.97 -0.89 34.94
CA LEU A 131 -15.61 -0.51 36.21
C LEU A 131 -15.80 -1.70 37.14
N TYR A 132 -16.31 -2.82 36.62
CA TYR A 132 -16.52 -4.05 37.38
C TYR A 132 -15.21 -4.59 37.94
N LEU A 133 -14.18 -4.71 37.09
CA LEU A 133 -12.85 -5.12 37.49
C LEU A 133 -12.23 -4.12 38.49
N TYR A 134 -12.37 -2.82 38.24
CA TYR A 134 -11.91 -1.77 39.15
C TYR A 134 -12.60 -1.85 40.52
N HIS A 135 -13.87 -2.23 40.59
CA HIS A 135 -14.61 -2.32 41.85
C HIS A 135 -14.29 -3.62 42.61
N ASN A 136 -14.14 -4.74 41.89
CA ASN A 136 -13.84 -6.05 42.49
C ASN A 136 -12.38 -6.25 42.89
N PHE A 137 -11.44 -5.51 42.29
CA PHE A 137 -10.06 -5.53 42.75
C PHE A 137 -9.91 -4.70 44.03
N HIS A 138 -9.96 -5.38 45.18
CA HIS A 138 -9.90 -4.73 46.49
C HIS A 138 -8.55 -4.05 46.79
N SER A 139 -7.46 -4.52 46.17
CA SER A 139 -6.12 -3.96 46.38
C SER A 139 -5.79 -2.86 45.36
N LYS A 140 -5.35 -1.69 45.85
CA LYS A 140 -4.81 -0.58 45.03
C LYS A 140 -3.71 -1.06 44.06
N LYS A 141 -2.88 -2.03 44.48
CA LYS A 141 -1.80 -2.57 43.64
C LYS A 141 -2.32 -3.29 42.41
N VAL A 142 -3.40 -4.05 42.53
CA VAL A 142 -3.98 -4.81 41.41
C VAL A 142 -4.62 -3.88 40.38
N LYS A 143 -5.28 -2.81 40.83
CA LYS A 143 -5.85 -1.78 39.94
C LYS A 143 -4.78 -1.11 39.08
N ILE A 144 -3.65 -0.76 39.69
CA ILE A 144 -2.51 -0.15 38.97
C ILE A 144 -1.97 -1.12 37.93
N ILE A 145 -1.70 -2.38 38.31
CA ILE A 145 -1.20 -3.41 37.37
C ILE A 145 -2.15 -3.59 36.20
N PHE A 146 -3.46 -3.72 36.46
CA PHE A 146 -4.46 -3.88 35.43
C PHE A 146 -4.51 -2.68 34.47
N PHE A 147 -4.50 -1.45 34.99
CA PHE A 147 -4.47 -0.25 34.16
C PHE A 147 -3.20 -0.17 33.31
N SER A 148 -2.05 -0.53 33.88
CA SER A 148 -0.79 -0.62 33.13
C SER A 148 -0.86 -1.63 31.99
N ILE A 149 -1.44 -2.82 32.21
CA ILE A 149 -1.63 -3.83 31.16
C ILE A 149 -2.55 -3.29 30.05
N LEU A 150 -3.69 -2.69 30.41
CA LEU A 150 -4.60 -2.09 29.44
C LEU A 150 -3.95 -0.97 28.63
N LEU A 151 -3.15 -0.12 29.28
CA LEU A 151 -2.42 0.95 28.62
C LEU A 151 -1.41 0.39 27.60
N VAL A 152 -0.63 -0.62 27.99
CA VAL A 152 0.34 -1.29 27.10
C VAL A 152 -0.37 -1.93 25.90
N LEU A 153 -1.47 -2.64 26.12
CA LEU A 153 -2.28 -3.23 25.04
C LEU A 153 -2.88 -2.17 24.12
N GLY A 154 -3.41 -1.07 24.69
CA GLY A 154 -3.95 0.05 23.92
C GLY A 154 -2.90 0.71 23.03
N LEU A 155 -1.69 0.95 23.57
CA LEU A 155 -0.56 1.48 22.81
C LEU A 155 -0.12 0.51 21.70
N PHE A 156 -0.12 -0.79 21.97
CA PHE A 156 0.20 -1.82 20.98
C PHE A 156 -0.81 -1.84 19.82
N VAL A 157 -2.12 -1.86 20.11
CA VAL A 157 -3.18 -1.82 19.08
C VAL A 157 -3.09 -0.53 18.26
N PHE A 158 -2.86 0.62 18.90
CA PHE A 158 -2.68 1.89 18.21
C PHE A 158 -1.45 1.85 17.27
N ARG A 159 -0.34 1.26 17.72
CA ARG A 159 0.87 1.06 16.91
C ARG A 159 0.60 0.18 15.68
N VAL A 160 -0.10 -0.95 15.85
CA VAL A 160 -0.48 -1.84 14.75
C VAL A 160 -1.37 -1.11 13.74
N TRP A 161 -2.37 -0.36 14.22
CA TRP A 161 -3.26 0.42 13.36
C TRP A 161 -2.51 1.49 12.55
N LYS A 162 -1.61 2.24 13.19
CA LYS A 162 -0.74 3.21 12.52
C LYS A 162 0.14 2.54 11.47
N TYR A 163 0.77 1.41 11.82
CA TYR A 163 1.62 0.65 10.91
C TYR A 163 0.84 0.13 9.69
N GLN A 164 -0.37 -0.42 9.88
CA GLN A 164 -1.24 -0.86 8.79
C GLN A 164 -1.61 0.29 7.84
N ASN A 165 -1.92 1.47 8.36
CA ASN A 165 -2.24 2.64 7.54
C ASN A 165 -1.04 3.07 6.69
N LEU A 166 0.17 3.04 7.26
CA LEU A 166 1.39 3.38 6.53
C LEU A 166 1.69 2.34 5.44
N ILE A 167 1.59 1.04 5.73
CA ILE A 167 1.73 -0.02 4.72
C ILE A 167 0.73 0.21 3.57
N SER A 168 -0.53 0.52 3.90
CA SER A 168 -1.57 0.75 2.90
C SER A 168 -1.28 1.98 2.03
N ALA A 169 -0.80 3.06 2.65
CA ALA A 169 -0.38 4.27 1.93
C ALA A 169 0.83 3.99 1.03
N GLY A 170 1.86 3.32 1.56
CA GLY A 170 3.04 2.92 0.79
C GLY A 170 2.70 2.03 -0.40
N SER A 171 1.78 1.07 -0.22
CA SER A 171 1.28 0.22 -1.32
C SER A 171 0.60 1.04 -2.42
N ILE A 172 -0.20 2.05 -2.07
CA ILE A 172 -0.83 2.93 -3.06
C ILE A 172 0.22 3.73 -3.83
N ILE A 173 1.27 4.21 -3.16
CA ILE A 173 2.36 4.96 -3.79
C ILE A 173 3.17 4.05 -4.72
N ALA A 174 3.43 2.80 -4.32
CA ALA A 174 4.08 1.80 -5.17
C ALA A 174 3.22 1.47 -6.41
N ASP A 175 1.92 1.25 -6.23
CA ASP A 175 0.99 1.01 -7.33
C ASP A 175 0.91 2.22 -8.27
N GLN A 176 1.00 3.45 -7.77
CA GLN A 176 1.06 4.65 -8.60
C GLN A 176 2.30 4.66 -9.49
N HIS A 177 3.48 4.31 -8.96
CA HIS A 177 4.70 4.18 -9.77
C HIS A 177 4.52 3.12 -10.84
N CYS A 178 4.09 1.92 -10.44
CA CYS A 178 3.87 0.84 -11.38
C CYS A 178 2.88 1.21 -12.49
N LEU A 179 1.73 1.80 -12.15
CA LEU A 179 0.66 2.01 -13.13
C LEU A 179 0.92 3.21 -14.05
N LYS A 180 1.69 4.20 -13.59
CA LYS A 180 1.86 5.47 -14.31
C LYS A 180 3.27 5.69 -14.83
N VAL A 181 4.28 5.15 -14.16
CA VAL A 181 5.68 5.38 -14.50
C VAL A 181 6.28 4.20 -15.23
N ASN A 182 6.12 2.97 -14.73
CA ASN A 182 6.74 1.79 -15.36
C ASN A 182 6.38 1.63 -16.85
N PRO A 183 5.14 1.83 -17.32
CA PRO A 183 4.82 1.77 -18.74
C PRO A 183 5.62 2.75 -19.58
N LEU A 184 5.91 3.95 -19.04
CA LEU A 184 6.70 4.98 -19.72
C LEU A 184 8.19 4.60 -19.73
N VAL A 185 8.70 4.00 -18.64
CA VAL A 185 10.05 3.44 -18.60
C VAL A 185 10.21 2.34 -19.65
N ILE A 186 9.25 1.41 -19.72
CA ILE A 186 9.23 0.32 -20.71
C ILE A 186 9.19 0.89 -22.13
N ALA A 187 8.26 1.80 -22.42
CA ALA A 187 8.14 2.41 -23.74
C ALA A 187 9.43 3.13 -24.16
N ARG A 188 9.96 3.98 -23.27
CA ARG A 188 11.23 4.69 -23.50
C ARG A 188 12.37 3.73 -23.81
N LYS A 189 12.57 2.70 -22.99
CA LYS A 189 13.66 1.73 -23.19
C LYS A 189 13.47 0.90 -24.47
N ASN A 190 12.24 0.52 -24.81
CA ASN A 190 11.97 -0.15 -26.08
C ASN A 190 12.29 0.74 -27.29
N ASN A 191 11.88 2.01 -27.27
CA ASN A 191 12.25 2.94 -28.36
C ASN A 191 13.76 3.12 -28.48
N TYR A 192 14.48 3.13 -27.37
CA TYR A 192 15.94 3.16 -27.39
C TYR A 192 16.55 1.90 -28.00
N ILE A 193 16.06 0.72 -27.60
CA ILE A 193 16.49 -0.56 -28.18
C ILE A 193 16.22 -0.59 -29.69
N ASP A 194 15.06 -0.10 -30.11
CA ASP A 194 14.66 -0.08 -31.52
C ASP A 194 15.49 0.93 -32.33
N SER A 195 15.79 2.12 -31.79
CA SER A 195 16.71 3.07 -32.47
C SER A 195 18.11 2.47 -32.63
N MET A 196 18.60 1.74 -31.63
CA MET A 196 19.90 1.06 -31.71
C MET A 196 19.89 -0.11 -32.71
N LYS A 197 18.78 -0.85 -32.84
CA LYS A 197 18.66 -1.88 -33.90
C LYS A 197 18.75 -1.27 -35.29
N VAL A 198 18.08 -0.14 -35.52
CA VAL A 198 18.15 0.58 -36.81
C VAL A 198 19.59 0.98 -37.10
N LEU A 199 20.29 1.56 -36.11
CA LEU A 199 21.69 1.97 -36.26
C LEU A 199 22.61 0.78 -36.60
N LEU A 200 22.49 -0.33 -35.88
CA LEU A 200 23.33 -1.53 -36.06
C LEU A 200 23.03 -2.28 -37.38
N ALA A 201 21.78 -2.22 -37.85
CA ALA A 201 21.38 -2.83 -39.11
C ALA A 201 21.75 -1.99 -40.35
N SER A 202 22.48 -0.88 -40.18
CA SER A 202 22.73 0.11 -41.23
C SER A 202 21.44 0.63 -41.88
N GLY A 203 20.38 0.79 -41.07
CA GLY A 203 19.12 1.39 -41.50
C GLY A 203 19.28 2.86 -41.88
N SER A 204 18.22 3.45 -42.42
CA SER A 204 18.28 4.84 -42.86
C SER A 204 18.36 5.80 -41.66
N ALA A 205 19.00 6.96 -41.89
CA ALA A 205 19.01 8.03 -40.89
C ALA A 205 17.59 8.47 -40.51
N GLU A 206 16.65 8.44 -41.47
CA GLU A 206 15.24 8.79 -41.25
C GLU A 206 14.57 7.85 -40.24
N GLU A 207 14.76 6.53 -40.39
CA GLU A 207 14.24 5.54 -39.44
C GLU A 207 14.84 5.69 -38.04
N TYR A 208 16.13 6.00 -37.96
CA TYR A 208 16.81 6.22 -36.67
C TYR A 208 16.24 7.45 -35.94
N TRP A 209 16.07 8.56 -36.65
CA TRP A 209 15.49 9.77 -36.07
C TRP A 209 14.02 9.60 -35.69
N ALA A 210 13.25 8.85 -36.48
CA ALA A 210 11.86 8.54 -36.14
C ALA A 210 11.72 7.77 -34.82
N GLU A 211 12.62 6.82 -34.53
CA GLU A 211 12.64 6.12 -33.22
C GLU A 211 13.15 7.02 -32.09
N ASN A 212 14.13 7.90 -32.35
CA ASN A 212 14.60 8.86 -31.36
C ASN A 212 13.55 9.91 -30.99
N ASP A 213 12.70 10.35 -31.92
CA ASP A 213 11.60 11.26 -31.62
C ASP A 213 10.59 10.61 -30.67
N LYS A 214 10.30 9.32 -30.86
CA LYS A 214 9.46 8.55 -29.92
C LYS A 214 10.13 8.39 -28.57
N TYR A 215 11.44 8.12 -28.55
CA TYR A 215 12.22 8.07 -27.31
C TYR A 215 12.14 9.39 -26.54
N LEU A 216 12.30 10.54 -27.21
CA LEU A 216 12.23 11.87 -26.62
C LEU A 216 10.84 12.16 -26.04
N ASP A 217 9.77 11.89 -26.80
CA ASP A 217 8.39 12.09 -26.33
C ASP A 217 8.09 11.24 -25.08
N ASN A 218 8.45 9.95 -25.10
CA ASN A 218 8.28 9.08 -23.94
C ASN A 218 9.17 9.49 -22.75
N SER A 219 10.38 9.99 -23.00
CA SER A 219 11.28 10.49 -21.96
C SER A 219 10.71 11.71 -21.23
N LYS A 220 10.13 12.66 -21.96
CA LYS A 220 9.46 13.84 -21.36
C LYS A 220 8.26 13.44 -20.50
N LYS A 221 7.42 12.53 -21.01
CA LYS A 221 6.28 11.99 -20.25
C LYS A 221 6.74 11.27 -18.99
N TYR A 222 7.79 10.47 -19.09
CA TYR A 222 8.42 9.79 -17.95
C TYR A 222 8.90 10.80 -16.90
N ILE A 223 9.66 11.83 -17.29
CA ILE A 223 10.19 12.83 -16.36
C ILE A 223 9.07 13.48 -15.55
N GLU A 224 7.98 13.90 -16.19
CA GLU A 224 6.85 14.53 -15.50
C GLU A 224 6.11 13.56 -14.55
N ALA A 225 5.92 12.31 -14.98
CA ALA A 225 5.29 11.27 -14.16
C ALA A 225 6.16 10.89 -12.95
N GLU A 226 7.46 10.68 -13.16
CA GLU A 226 8.43 10.32 -12.12
C GLU A 226 8.59 11.47 -11.11
N LYS A 227 8.70 12.72 -11.58
CA LYS A 227 8.74 13.91 -10.70
C LYS A 227 7.52 13.99 -9.80
N THR A 228 6.33 13.74 -10.34
CA THR A 228 5.09 13.71 -9.57
C THR A 228 5.12 12.61 -8.51
N TRP A 229 5.58 11.41 -8.87
CA TRP A 229 5.72 10.30 -7.94
C TRP A 229 6.74 10.59 -6.83
N LEU A 230 7.92 11.13 -7.18
CA LEU A 230 8.98 11.49 -6.24
C LEU A 230 8.49 12.47 -5.16
N ILE A 231 7.67 13.47 -5.53
CA ILE A 231 7.07 14.41 -4.56
C ILE A 231 6.20 13.66 -3.53
N VAL A 232 5.36 12.73 -4.00
CA VAL A 232 4.48 11.94 -3.13
C VAL A 232 5.29 11.01 -2.23
N GLN A 233 6.27 10.30 -2.80
CA GLN A 233 7.16 9.40 -2.07
C GLN A 233 7.96 10.14 -1.00
N LYS A 234 8.54 11.30 -1.34
CA LYS A 234 9.30 12.13 -0.40
C LYS A 234 8.43 12.61 0.74
N THR A 235 7.21 13.09 0.44
CA THR A 235 6.24 13.54 1.45
C THR A 235 5.88 12.41 2.42
N TYR A 236 5.66 11.20 1.90
CA TYR A 236 5.39 10.02 2.71
C TYR A 236 6.57 9.68 3.64
N MET A 237 7.79 9.63 3.09
CA MET A 237 9.01 9.34 3.86
C MET A 237 9.35 10.41 4.91
N ASP A 238 9.06 11.68 4.62
CA ASP A 238 9.35 12.78 5.53
C ASP A 238 8.38 12.86 6.71
N SER A 239 7.24 12.18 6.62
CA SER A 239 6.23 12.17 7.66
C SER A 239 6.77 11.62 8.99
N GLN A 240 6.35 12.24 10.09
CA GLN A 240 6.75 11.78 11.43
C GLN A 240 6.27 10.35 11.70
N ASP A 241 5.09 10.00 11.19
CA ASP A 241 4.52 8.67 11.34
C ASP A 241 5.40 7.62 10.64
N PHE A 242 5.89 7.89 9.43
CA PHE A 242 6.83 7.00 8.74
C PHE A 242 8.10 6.78 9.58
N LYS A 243 8.73 7.87 10.02
CA LYS A 243 9.97 7.82 10.83
C LYS A 243 9.79 7.10 12.17
N THR A 244 8.60 7.16 12.75
CA THR A 244 8.31 6.60 14.08
C THR A 244 7.86 5.14 14.03
N TYR A 245 7.03 4.77 13.06
CA TYR A 245 6.34 3.48 13.06
C TYR A 245 6.88 2.47 12.04
N ILE A 246 7.55 2.92 10.98
CA ILE A 246 8.14 2.02 9.99
C ILE A 246 9.50 1.50 10.51
N PRO A 247 9.80 0.19 10.39
CA PRO A 247 11.11 -0.36 10.72
C PRO A 247 12.26 0.33 9.95
N SER A 248 13.40 0.53 10.60
CA SER A 248 14.54 1.26 10.04
C SER A 248 15.02 0.72 8.69
N TYR A 249 15.06 -0.60 8.50
CA TYR A 249 15.48 -1.19 7.23
C TYR A 249 14.50 -0.85 6.09
N ILE A 250 13.19 -0.75 6.35
CA ILE A 250 12.21 -0.29 5.35
C ILE A 250 12.39 1.20 5.07
N GLN A 251 12.70 2.01 6.10
CA GLN A 251 13.01 3.43 5.90
C GLN A 251 14.24 3.61 5.00
N GLU A 252 15.27 2.80 5.23
CA GLU A 252 16.50 2.81 4.44
C GLU A 252 16.28 2.33 3.00
N ALA A 253 15.51 1.24 2.81
CA ALA A 253 15.11 0.79 1.48
C ALA A 253 14.32 1.87 0.72
N ALA A 254 13.34 2.52 1.37
CA ALA A 254 12.57 3.60 0.74
C ALA A 254 13.45 4.79 0.33
N LYS A 255 14.48 5.10 1.13
CA LYS A 255 15.47 6.13 0.80
C LYS A 255 16.26 5.77 -0.46
N TYR A 256 16.83 4.58 -0.53
CA TYR A 256 17.61 4.19 -1.71
C TYR A 256 16.75 3.99 -2.96
N GLN A 257 15.50 3.55 -2.81
CA GLN A 257 14.56 3.56 -3.92
C GLN A 257 14.32 4.98 -4.44
N TYR A 258 14.08 5.95 -3.55
CA TYR A 258 13.90 7.35 -3.94
C TYR A 258 15.16 7.90 -4.64
N GLU A 259 16.35 7.69 -4.06
CA GLU A 259 17.62 8.17 -4.63
C GLU A 259 17.88 7.56 -6.01
N SER A 260 17.62 6.26 -6.18
CA SER A 260 17.77 5.57 -7.47
C SER A 260 16.88 6.18 -8.55
N ARG A 261 15.60 6.40 -8.23
CA ARG A 261 14.61 6.96 -9.15
C ARG A 261 14.85 8.44 -9.47
N GLU A 262 15.24 9.23 -8.48
CA GLU A 262 15.59 10.63 -8.69
C GLU A 262 16.80 10.77 -9.62
N ALA A 263 17.82 9.94 -9.44
CA ALA A 263 19.01 9.93 -10.29
C ALA A 263 18.69 9.43 -11.72
N GLU A 264 17.86 8.39 -11.87
CA GLU A 264 17.39 7.92 -13.18
C GLU A 264 16.64 9.03 -13.95
N MET A 265 15.77 9.77 -13.25
CA MET A 265 15.04 10.90 -13.82
C MET A 265 15.98 12.03 -14.27
N LYS A 266 16.97 12.38 -13.43
CA LYS A 266 17.97 13.41 -13.77
C LYS A 266 18.81 13.02 -14.98
N SER A 267 19.35 11.80 -14.99
CA SER A 267 20.07 11.23 -16.14
C SER A 267 19.23 11.33 -17.42
N THR A 268 17.95 10.93 -17.33
CA THR A 268 17.03 10.99 -18.47
C THR A 268 16.76 12.43 -18.94
N SER A 269 16.60 13.37 -18.00
CA SER A 269 16.44 14.79 -18.32
C SER A 269 17.66 15.35 -19.03
N THR A 270 18.87 14.97 -18.61
CA THR A 270 20.11 15.39 -19.27
C THR A 270 20.26 14.77 -20.66
N ILE A 271 19.82 13.51 -20.86
CA ILE A 271 19.77 12.89 -22.19
C ILE A 271 18.83 13.67 -23.11
N VAL A 272 17.65 14.08 -22.63
CA VAL A 272 16.72 14.91 -23.42
C VAL A 272 17.37 16.23 -23.81
N GLU A 273 18.03 16.92 -22.86
CA GLU A 273 18.75 18.17 -23.16
C GLU A 273 19.84 17.96 -24.23
N LEU A 274 20.62 16.90 -24.11
CA LEU A 274 21.67 16.54 -25.07
C LEU A 274 21.09 16.33 -26.47
N LEU A 275 20.03 15.54 -26.58
CA LEU A 275 19.43 15.15 -27.85
C LEU A 275 18.63 16.28 -28.52
N GLU A 276 18.02 17.18 -27.76
CA GLU A 276 17.30 18.33 -28.35
C GLU A 276 18.25 19.39 -28.90
N ASN A 277 19.44 19.52 -28.32
CA ASN A 277 20.39 20.59 -28.64
C ASN A 277 21.65 20.08 -29.35
N TYR A 278 21.68 18.82 -29.81
CA TYR A 278 22.91 18.16 -30.26
C TYR A 278 23.66 18.88 -31.40
N LYS A 279 22.96 19.72 -32.19
CA LYS A 279 23.55 20.52 -33.27
C LYS A 279 24.13 21.85 -32.82
N ASP A 280 23.66 22.36 -31.68
CA ASP A 280 23.90 23.72 -31.21
C ASP A 280 24.82 23.76 -29.98
N ILE A 281 25.19 22.61 -29.42
CA ILE A 281 26.14 22.48 -28.33
C ILE A 281 27.55 22.22 -28.86
N ASP A 282 28.53 22.89 -28.26
CA ASP A 282 29.94 22.60 -28.53
C ASP A 282 30.39 21.28 -27.86
N ALA A 283 31.59 20.83 -28.22
CA ALA A 283 32.17 19.59 -27.71
C ALA A 283 32.41 19.62 -26.19
N GLU A 284 32.66 20.79 -25.59
CA GLU A 284 32.87 20.92 -24.14
C GLU A 284 31.55 20.71 -23.38
N LYS A 285 30.48 21.36 -23.83
CA LYS A 285 29.14 21.19 -23.29
C LYS A 285 28.62 19.78 -23.51
N GLN A 286 28.85 19.19 -24.69
CA GLN A 286 28.50 17.80 -24.96
C GLN A 286 29.18 16.85 -23.97
N LYS A 287 30.48 17.05 -23.71
CA LYS A 287 31.23 16.26 -22.73
C LYS A 287 30.67 16.43 -21.32
N ALA A 288 30.39 17.67 -20.89
CA ALA A 288 29.84 17.93 -19.56
C ALA A 288 28.46 17.26 -19.34
N LEU A 289 27.59 17.29 -20.36
CA LEU A 289 26.31 16.58 -20.32
C LEU A 289 26.51 15.06 -20.24
N SER A 290 27.45 14.52 -21.03
CA SER A 290 27.79 13.09 -20.98
C SER A 290 28.32 12.67 -19.61
N ASP A 291 29.22 13.45 -19.01
CA ASP A 291 29.77 13.20 -17.68
C ASP A 291 28.65 13.19 -16.63
N THR A 292 27.70 14.13 -16.74
CA THR A 292 26.52 14.20 -15.86
C THR A 292 25.61 12.98 -16.01
N ILE A 293 25.35 12.53 -17.25
CA ILE A 293 24.56 11.31 -17.52
C ILE A 293 25.21 10.09 -16.88
N MET A 294 26.53 9.93 -17.04
CA MET A 294 27.27 8.83 -16.44
C MET A 294 27.24 8.87 -14.92
N GLU A 295 27.43 10.05 -14.32
CA GLU A 295 27.40 10.23 -12.87
C GLU A 295 26.03 9.89 -12.27
N GLU A 296 24.94 10.41 -12.84
CA GLU A 296 23.59 10.14 -12.35
C GLU A 296 23.17 8.69 -12.59
N THR A 297 23.63 8.06 -13.67
CA THR A 297 23.40 6.63 -13.92
C THR A 297 24.12 5.75 -12.89
N ASP A 298 25.39 6.06 -12.59
CA ASP A 298 26.16 5.37 -11.54
C ASP A 298 25.53 5.55 -10.15
N LYS A 299 25.07 6.77 -9.82
CA LYS A 299 24.28 7.03 -8.59
C LYS A 299 23.02 6.18 -8.54
N SER A 300 22.28 6.11 -9.65
CA SER A 300 21.04 5.34 -9.73
C SER A 300 21.27 3.86 -9.47
N ASN A 301 22.28 3.27 -10.14
CA ASN A 301 22.66 1.87 -10.00
C ASN A 301 23.15 1.55 -8.59
N LYS A 302 24.05 2.36 -8.02
CA LYS A 302 24.54 2.18 -6.64
C LYS A 302 23.42 2.25 -5.61
N ALA A 303 22.45 3.15 -5.80
CA ALA A 303 21.30 3.23 -4.92
C ALA A 303 20.38 2.01 -5.09
N TYR A 304 20.15 1.55 -6.33
CA TYR A 304 19.37 0.36 -6.60
C TYR A 304 19.99 -0.91 -6.00
N ASP A 305 21.31 -1.07 -6.10
CA ASP A 305 22.03 -2.19 -5.49
C ASP A 305 21.89 -2.20 -3.97
N LYS A 306 21.99 -1.03 -3.32
CA LYS A 306 21.76 -0.90 -1.88
C LYS A 306 20.32 -1.21 -1.50
N TYR A 307 19.35 -0.77 -2.30
CA TYR A 307 17.95 -1.11 -2.11
C TYR A 307 17.73 -2.65 -2.16
N ASN A 308 18.24 -3.31 -3.19
CA ASN A 308 18.12 -4.76 -3.35
C ASN A 308 18.82 -5.50 -2.22
N LYS A 309 20.03 -5.08 -1.86
CA LYS A 309 20.78 -5.65 -0.73
C LYS A 309 19.99 -5.61 0.56
N ILE A 310 19.35 -4.48 0.89
CA ILE A 310 18.51 -4.38 2.09
C ILE A 310 17.33 -5.35 2.01
N TYR A 311 16.71 -5.47 0.84
CA TYR A 311 15.59 -6.40 0.67
C TYR A 311 16.04 -7.84 0.90
N ASP A 312 17.14 -8.25 0.26
CA ASP A 312 17.71 -9.60 0.34
C ASP A 312 18.16 -9.96 1.76
N GLU A 313 18.88 -9.05 2.44
CA GLU A 313 19.34 -9.25 3.82
C GLU A 313 18.18 -9.33 4.83
N ASN A 314 17.02 -8.76 4.49
CA ASN A 314 15.84 -8.74 5.36
C ASN A 314 14.71 -9.66 4.86
N GLN A 315 14.96 -10.48 3.83
CA GLN A 315 14.02 -11.51 3.40
C GLN A 315 13.76 -12.48 4.56
N GLY A 316 12.48 -12.73 4.85
CA GLY A 316 12.08 -13.60 5.96
C GLY A 316 12.13 -12.93 7.35
N HIS A 317 12.57 -11.68 7.47
CA HIS A 317 12.51 -10.96 8.74
C HIS A 317 11.06 -10.55 9.06
N MET A 318 10.28 -11.47 9.66
CA MET A 318 8.93 -11.18 10.13
C MET A 318 8.96 -10.60 11.54
N GLY A 319 8.95 -9.28 11.64
CA GLY A 319 8.74 -8.59 12.92
C GLY A 319 7.34 -8.89 13.49
N LEU A 320 7.17 -8.73 14.81
CA LEU A 320 5.89 -8.98 15.50
C LEU A 320 4.71 -8.26 14.83
N LEU A 321 4.94 -7.04 14.33
CA LEU A 321 3.91 -6.25 13.66
C LEU A 321 3.38 -6.91 12.38
N ASN A 322 4.22 -7.65 11.65
CA ASN A 322 3.85 -8.31 10.39
C ASN A 322 2.84 -9.43 10.61
N TYR A 323 2.76 -9.99 11.82
CA TYR A 323 1.72 -10.97 12.18
C TYR A 323 0.34 -10.35 12.35
N PHE A 324 0.27 -9.03 12.58
CA PHE A 324 -0.97 -8.30 12.81
C PHE A 324 -1.34 -7.35 11.67
N THR A 325 -0.53 -7.30 10.61
CA THR A 325 -0.79 -6.47 9.44
C THR A 325 -0.92 -7.30 8.17
N ILE A 326 -1.64 -6.73 7.21
CA ILE A 326 -1.88 -7.33 5.91
C ILE A 326 -1.30 -6.37 4.87
N VAL A 327 -0.34 -6.87 4.08
CA VAL A 327 0.14 -6.16 2.90
C VAL A 327 -0.98 -6.20 1.85
N PRO A 328 -1.48 -5.05 1.37
CA PRO A 328 -2.47 -5.04 0.30
C PRO A 328 -1.93 -5.75 -0.93
N GLN A 329 -2.80 -6.47 -1.63
CA GLN A 329 -2.46 -7.02 -2.93
C GLN A 329 -2.23 -5.85 -3.91
N SER A 330 -1.10 -5.87 -4.59
CA SER A 330 -0.76 -4.85 -5.58
C SER A 330 -1.79 -4.82 -6.71
N ALA A 331 -2.16 -3.62 -7.14
CA ALA A 331 -2.95 -3.40 -8.34
C ALA A 331 -2.11 -3.38 -9.62
N CYS A 332 -0.79 -3.56 -9.49
CA CYS A 332 0.16 -3.58 -10.58
C CYS A 332 -0.01 -4.86 -11.43
N PRO A 333 -0.24 -4.73 -12.74
CA PRO A 333 -0.31 -5.89 -13.62
C PRO A 333 1.12 -6.39 -13.94
N GLU A 334 1.25 -7.69 -14.25
CA GLU A 334 2.56 -8.34 -14.41
C GLU A 334 3.42 -7.70 -15.50
N GLU A 335 2.80 -7.25 -16.59
CA GLU A 335 3.47 -6.58 -17.70
C GLU A 335 4.23 -5.32 -17.28
N ASN A 336 3.79 -4.62 -16.22
CA ASN A 336 4.43 -3.40 -15.75
C ASN A 336 5.69 -3.69 -14.90
N PHE A 337 5.99 -4.96 -14.60
CA PHE A 337 7.27 -5.35 -14.00
C PHE A 337 8.30 -5.79 -15.05
N ASN A 338 7.89 -6.01 -16.29
CA ASN A 338 8.75 -6.46 -17.38
C ASN A 338 9.50 -5.28 -18.01
N ILE A 339 10.36 -4.63 -17.22
CA ILE A 339 11.22 -3.55 -17.70
C ILE A 339 12.34 -4.17 -18.55
N PRO A 340 12.45 -3.81 -19.84
CA PRO A 340 13.49 -4.36 -20.70
C PRO A 340 14.86 -3.96 -20.19
N ASP A 341 15.81 -4.90 -20.30
CA ASP A 341 17.20 -4.61 -20.05
C ASP A 341 17.78 -3.89 -21.27
N VAL A 342 18.52 -2.81 -21.00
CA VAL A 342 19.25 -2.09 -22.03
C VAL A 342 20.70 -2.46 -21.80
N ASN A 343 21.18 -3.42 -22.59
CA ASN A 343 22.56 -3.92 -22.50
C ASN A 343 23.55 -2.76 -22.33
N GLU A 344 24.55 -2.92 -21.45
CA GLU A 344 25.59 -1.92 -21.21
C GLU A 344 26.36 -1.50 -22.48
N PHE A 345 26.37 -2.33 -23.53
CA PHE A 345 26.92 -1.97 -24.84
C PHE A 345 26.16 -0.84 -25.55
N LEU A 346 24.92 -0.59 -25.12
CA LEU A 346 24.04 0.50 -25.53
C LEU A 346 23.91 1.54 -24.41
N ASN A 347 24.78 1.57 -23.40
CA ASN A 347 25.04 2.86 -22.74
C ASN A 347 25.68 3.77 -23.79
N PRO A 348 25.43 5.10 -23.77
CA PRO A 348 26.16 6.01 -24.63
C PRO A 348 27.65 5.79 -24.35
N GLN A 349 28.32 5.08 -25.26
CA GLN A 349 29.77 4.98 -25.23
C GLN A 349 30.27 6.42 -25.37
N ALA A 350 31.31 6.75 -24.60
CA ALA A 350 31.98 8.04 -24.66
C ALA A 350 32.07 8.52 -26.12
N PRO A 351 31.80 9.80 -26.39
CA PRO A 351 31.52 10.30 -27.73
C PRO A 351 32.54 9.76 -28.74
N ILE A 352 32.05 8.94 -29.68
CA ILE A 352 32.84 8.55 -30.83
C ILE A 352 33.10 9.83 -31.59
N ASN A 353 34.39 10.19 -31.75
CA ASN A 353 34.83 11.35 -32.52
C ASN A 353 33.99 11.45 -33.81
N ALA A 354 33.32 12.59 -34.01
CA ALA A 354 32.42 12.89 -35.12
C ALA A 354 33.06 12.81 -36.52
N ASN A 355 34.33 12.41 -36.61
CA ASN A 355 35.06 12.19 -37.85
C ASN A 355 34.73 10.83 -38.51
N GLY A 356 33.92 9.98 -37.87
CA GLY A 356 33.59 8.62 -38.37
C GLY A 356 32.34 8.48 -39.24
N PHE A 357 31.53 9.55 -39.41
CA PHE A 357 30.28 9.49 -40.20
C PHE A 357 30.39 10.10 -41.61
N ASN A 358 31.61 10.42 -42.06
CA ASN A 358 31.89 10.76 -43.45
C ASN A 358 32.62 9.60 -44.14
N SER A 359 31.90 8.52 -44.46
CA SER A 359 32.30 7.55 -45.49
C SER A 359 31.10 6.90 -46.13
#